data_AF-A0A1G7DFQ5-F1
#
_entry.id   AF-A0A1G7DFQ5-F1
#
_cell.length_a   1.000
_cell.length_b   1.000
_cell.length_c   1.000
_cell.angle_alpha   90.00
_cell.angle_beta   90.00
_cell.angle_gamma   90.00
#
_symmetry.space_group_name_H-M   'P 1'
#
loop_
_entity.id
_entity.type
_entity.pdbx_description
1 polymer ?
#
loop_
_entity_poly.entity_id
_entity_poly.type
_entity_poly.pdbx_seq_one_letter_code
_entity_poly.pdbx_strand_id
1 'polypeptide(L)' 'MKRDEALRLLQAHPLRTLNALQLASLLVAAEGDPEALPLVTLDERLALAASLEGVFVLGPSPSV' A
#
# COMPACT_ATOMS: atom_id res chain seq x y z
N MET A 1 -4.08 9.37 12.64
CA MET A 1 -3.34 8.13 12.28
C MET A 1 -3.62 7.68 10.85
N LYS A 2 -4.73 6.98 10.50
CA LYS A 2 -4.96 6.53 9.10
C LYS A 2 -4.99 7.68 8.07
N ARG A 3 -5.55 8.84 8.44
CA ARG A 3 -5.61 10.02 7.56
C ARG A 3 -4.21 10.59 7.29
N ASP A 4 -3.42 10.80 8.34
CA ASP A 4 -2.07 11.37 8.21
C ASP A 4 -1.16 10.43 7.42
N GLU A 5 -1.30 9.12 7.66
CA GLU A 5 -0.58 8.08 6.91
C GLU A 5 -1.00 8.05 5.43
N ALA A 6 -2.29 8.15 5.13
CA ALA A 6 -2.76 8.26 3.75
C ALA A 6 -2.25 9.54 3.07
N LEU A 7 -2.12 10.65 3.79
CA LEU A 7 -1.49 11.86 3.26
C LEU A 7 0.00 11.66 2.96
N ARG A 8 0.75 10.98 3.83
CA ARG A 8 2.16 10.61 3.56
C ARG A 8 2.28 9.79 2.28
N LEU A 9 1.41 8.80 2.12
CA LEU A 9 1.40 7.94 0.94
C LEU A 9 1.04 8.70 -0.35
N LEU A 10 0.14 9.68 -0.29
CA LEU A 10 -0.16 10.55 -1.44
C LEU A 10 1.00 11.47 -1.83
N GLN A 11 1.87 11.82 -0.88
CA GLN A 11 3.06 12.62 -1.14
C GLN A 11 4.22 11.78 -1.69
N ALA A 12 4.35 10.53 -1.23
CA ALA A 12 5.42 9.64 -1.63
C ALA A 12 5.15 8.89 -2.95
N HIS A 13 3.87 8.59 -3.24
CA HIS A 13 3.48 7.72 -4.34
C HIS A 13 2.38 8.37 -5.20
N PRO A 14 2.35 8.12 -6.52
CA PRO A 14 1.32 8.63 -7.43
C PRO A 14 0.00 7.83 -7.31
N LEU A 15 -0.57 7.78 -6.10
CA LEU A 15 -1.78 7.03 -5.78
C LEU A 15 -3.05 7.90 -5.89
N ARG A 16 -4.16 7.25 -6.20
CA ARG A 16 -5.50 7.82 -5.97
C ARG A 16 -5.80 7.84 -4.48
N THR A 17 -6.61 8.79 -4.02
CA THR A 17 -6.98 8.95 -2.60
C THR A 17 -7.48 7.65 -1.96
N LEU A 18 -8.32 6.89 -2.66
CA LEU A 18 -8.83 5.62 -2.15
C LEU A 18 -7.73 4.57 -1.96
N ASN A 19 -6.81 4.45 -2.93
CA ASN A 19 -5.69 3.51 -2.86
C ASN A 19 -4.73 3.87 -1.72
N ALA A 20 -4.47 5.16 -1.50
CA ALA A 20 -3.66 5.62 -0.38
C ALA A 20 -4.33 5.32 0.98
N LEU A 21 -5.64 5.53 1.10
CA LEU A 21 -6.39 5.19 2.31
C LEU A 21 -6.43 3.68 2.57
N GLN A 22 -6.55 2.88 1.51
CA GLN A 22 -6.53 1.43 1.59
C GLN A 22 -5.16 0.93 2.08
N LEU A 23 -4.07 1.41 1.50
CA LEU A 23 -2.71 1.04 1.91
C LEU A 23 -2.40 1.50 3.34
N ALA A 24 -2.75 2.73 3.71
CA ALA A 24 -2.65 3.19 5.10
C ALA A 24 -3.47 2.32 6.07
N SER A 25 -4.64 1.84 5.63
CA SER A 25 -5.48 0.97 6.44
C SER A 25 -4.85 -0.40 6.67
N LEU A 26 -4.19 -0.95 5.65
CA LEU A 26 -3.45 -2.21 5.71
C LEU A 26 -2.26 -2.10 6.66
N LEU A 27 -1.42 -1.06 6.52
CA LEU A 27 -0.25 -0.85 7.37
C LEU A 27 -0.62 -0.74 8.86
N VAL A 28 -1.75 -0.11 9.17
CA VAL A 28 -2.27 -0.07 10.55
C VAL A 28 -2.78 -1.43 11.01
N ALA A 29 -3.46 -2.18 10.14
CA ALA A 29 -3.95 -3.53 10.47
C ALA A 29 -2.83 -4.56 10.62
N ALA A 30 -1.69 -4.32 9.98
CA ALA A 30 -0.48 -5.14 10.05
C ALA A 30 0.29 -4.98 11.37
N GLU A 31 -0.10 -4.04 12.25
CA GLU A 31 0.47 -3.84 13.60
C GLU A 31 2.01 -3.73 13.65
N GLY A 32 2.63 -3.23 12.57
CA GLY A 32 4.09 -3.07 12.47
C GLY A 32 4.81 -4.21 11.75
N ASP A 33 4.08 -5.23 11.27
CA ASP A 33 4.60 -6.30 10.41
C ASP A 33 3.88 -6.30 9.03
N PRO A 34 4.35 -5.50 8.05
CA PRO A 34 3.72 -5.36 6.74
C PRO A 34 3.68 -6.66 5.91
N GLU A 35 4.47 -7.68 6.26
CA GLU A 35 4.46 -8.98 5.58
C GLU A 35 3.36 -9.91 6.13
N ALA A 36 2.89 -9.70 7.35
CA ALA A 36 1.85 -10.52 7.98
C ALA A 36 0.49 -10.44 7.27
N LEU A 37 0.23 -9.37 6.51
CA LEU A 37 -1.05 -9.14 5.84
C LEU A 37 -0.86 -8.83 4.33
N PRO A 38 -0.98 -9.84 3.44
CA PRO A 38 -0.78 -9.62 2.02
C PRO A 38 -1.82 -8.68 1.41
N LEU A 39 -1.36 -7.82 0.50
CA LEU A 39 -2.23 -7.04 -0.36
C LEU A 39 -2.51 -7.78 -1.67
N VAL A 40 -3.78 -8.09 -1.93
CA VAL A 40 -4.22 -8.65 -3.21
C VAL A 40 -4.74 -7.52 -4.10
N THR A 41 -4.13 -7.31 -5.26
CA THR A 41 -4.56 -6.27 -6.19
C THR A 41 -4.13 -6.54 -7.63
N LEU A 42 -4.93 -6.06 -8.60
CA LEU A 42 -4.56 -5.97 -10.02
C LEU A 42 -4.19 -4.53 -10.43
N ASP A 43 -4.31 -3.56 -9.52
CA ASP A 43 -3.87 -2.18 -9.76
C ASP A 43 -2.36 -2.10 -9.57
N GLU A 44 -1.62 -2.00 -10.69
CA GLU A 44 -0.15 -2.00 -10.71
C GLU A 44 0.46 -0.84 -9.91
N ARG A 45 -0.20 0.32 -9.90
CA ARG A 45 0.30 1.49 -9.14
C ARG A 45 0.19 1.26 -7.64
N LEU A 46 -0.92 0.65 -7.21
CA LEU A 46 -1.09 0.26 -5.82
C LEU A 46 -0.14 -0.89 -5.44
N ALA A 47 0.05 -1.88 -6.32
CA ALA A 47 1.01 -2.96 -6.10
C ALA A 47 2.43 -2.43 -5.90
N LEU A 48 2.91 -1.56 -6.80
CA LEU A 48 4.24 -0.96 -6.70
C LEU A 48 4.40 -0.15 -5.40
N ALA A 49 3.45 0.72 -5.08
CA ALA A 49 3.52 1.52 -3.85
C ALA A 49 3.53 0.64 -2.60
N ALA A 50 2.70 -0.40 -2.55
CA ALA A 50 2.67 -1.34 -1.43
C ALA A 50 4.00 -2.08 -1.28
N SER A 51 4.59 -2.58 -2.37
CA SER A 51 5.91 -3.23 -2.33
C SER A 51 7.01 -2.28 -1.84
N LEU A 52 6.99 -1.00 -2.24
CA LEU A 52 7.95 0.01 -1.75
C LEU A 52 7.78 0.31 -0.26
N GLU A 53 6.57 0.14 0.28
CA GLU A 53 6.27 0.25 1.71
C GLU A 53 6.53 -1.07 2.48
N GLY A 54 7.11 -2.07 1.83
CA GLY A 54 7.46 -3.37 2.44
C GLY A 54 6.29 -4.34 2.57
N VAL A 55 5.12 -4.02 2.00
CA VAL A 55 3.95 -4.90 2.03
C VAL A 55 4.11 -6.04 1.02
N PHE A 56 3.82 -7.26 1.46
CA PHE A 56 3.77 -8.41 0.56
C PHE A 56 2.57 -8.31 -0.38
N VAL A 57 2.79 -8.38 -1.70
CA VAL A 57 1.74 -8.24 -2.71
C VAL A 57 1.50 -9.56 -3.42
N LEU A 58 0.24 -9.98 -3.47
CA LEU A 58 -0.24 -11.13 -4.23
C LEU A 58 -0.95 -10.65 -5.50
N GLY A 59 -0.30 -10.79 -6.65
CA GLY A 59 -0.82 -10.33 -7.94
C GLY A 59 0.23 -10.46 -9.05
N PRO A 60 -0.08 -10.00 -10.29
CA PRO A 60 0.92 -9.92 -11.34
C PRO A 60 2.08 -9.05 -10.87
N SER A 61 3.31 -9.56 -11.03
CA SER A 61 4.52 -8.84 -10.62
C SER A 61 4.53 -7.46 -11.29
N PRO A 62 4.64 -6.35 -10.53
CA PRO A 62 4.67 -5.02 -11.12
C PRO A 62 5.88 -4.95 -12.05
N SER A 63 5.63 -4.66 -13.33
CA SER A 63 6.72 -4.41 -14.28
C SER A 63 7.40 -3.11 -13.86
N VAL A 64 8.68 -3.20 -13.49
CA VAL A 64 9.53 -2.06 -13.10
C VAL A 64 9.68 -1.09 -14.27
#